data_AF-A0A2D6R2F3-F1
#
_entry.id   AF-A0A2D6R2F3-F1
#
_cell.length_a   1.000
_cell.length_b   1.000
_cell.length_c   1.000
_cell.angle_alpha   90.00
_cell.angle_beta   90.00
_cell.angle_gamma   90.00
#
_symmetry.space_group_name_H-M   'P 1'
#
loop_
_entity.id
_entity.type
_entity.pdbx_description
1 polymer ?
#
loop_
_entity_poly.entity_id
_entity_poly.type
_entity_poly.pdbx_seq_one_letter_code
_entity_poly.pdbx_strand_id
1 'polypeptide(L)' 'MSETMSTEFDVRSEAKGAHWIAWIVRAGEDSPDGSVVIVGQTQEEAESHARQWAAQQSAS' A
#
# COMPACT_ATOMS: atom_id res chain seq x y z
N MET A 1 -15.52 10.76 13.70
CA MET A 1 -15.13 9.95 12.52
C MET A 1 -13.79 9.37 12.86
N SER A 2 -13.75 8.12 13.34
CA SER A 2 -12.51 7.51 13.80
C SER A 2 -11.82 6.90 12.59
N GLU A 3 -10.73 7.52 12.18
CA GLU A 3 -9.75 6.93 11.27
C GLU A 3 -9.22 5.67 11.96
N THR A 4 -9.72 4.50 11.57
CA THR A 4 -9.00 3.25 11.76
C THR A 4 -7.75 3.36 10.90
N MET A 5 -6.72 4.04 11.43
CA MET A 5 -5.36 3.90 10.93
C MET A 5 -5.01 2.44 11.15
N SER A 6 -5.24 1.62 10.13
CA SER A 6 -4.94 0.20 10.09
C SER A 6 -3.48 0.02 10.49
N THR A 7 -3.24 -0.20 11.78
CA THR A 7 -1.90 -0.31 12.37
C THR A 7 -1.25 -1.66 12.02
N GLU A 8 -1.89 -2.42 11.13
CA GLU A 8 -1.50 -3.75 10.70
C GLU A 8 -0.61 -3.71 9.44
N PHE A 9 -0.66 -2.63 8.65
CA PHE A 9 0.05 -2.56 7.38
C PHE A 9 0.81 -1.23 7.20
N ASP A 10 2.07 -1.32 6.78
CA ASP A 10 2.90 -0.22 6.32
C ASP A 10 2.88 -0.13 4.80
N VAL A 11 2.91 1.09 4.26
CA VAL A 11 2.97 1.33 2.81
C VAL A 11 4.41 1.58 2.39
N ARG A 12 4.87 0.85 1.38
CA ARG A 12 6.17 1.03 0.73
C ARG A 12 5.95 1.43 -0.72
N SER A 13 6.84 2.24 -1.25
CA SER A 13 6.79 2.69 -2.64
C SER A 13 8.19 2.79 -3.25
N GLU A 14 8.28 2.57 -4.56
CA GLU A 14 9.51 2.64 -5.34
C GLU A 14 9.21 3.22 -6.74
N ALA A 15 10.13 4.02 -7.25
CA ALA A 15 10.10 4.48 -8.64
C ALA A 15 10.61 3.37 -9.59
N LYS A 16 9.78 3.00 -10.56
CA LYS A 16 10.07 2.02 -11.63
C LYS A 16 9.95 2.70 -13.00
N GLY A 17 11.05 3.30 -13.45
CA GLY A 17 11.11 4.00 -14.72
C GLY A 17 10.19 5.22 -14.73
N ALA A 18 9.18 5.24 -15.60
CA ALA A 18 8.22 6.34 -15.71
C ALA A 18 7.02 6.21 -14.74
N HIS A 19 6.97 5.16 -13.93
CA HIS A 19 5.86 4.89 -13.02
C HIS A 19 6.35 4.73 -11.58
N TRP A 20 5.42 4.83 -10.66
CA TRP A 20 5.62 4.48 -9.26
C TRP A 20 4.86 3.20 -8.95
N ILE A 21 5.50 2.35 -8.18
CA ILE A 21 4.88 1.16 -7.61
C ILE A 21 4.78 1.34 -6.11
N ALA A 22 3.69 0.85 -5.52
CA ALA A 22 3.49 0.77 -4.09
C ALA A 22 2.95 -0.61 -3.72
N TRP A 23 3.31 -1.06 -2.54
CA TRP A 23 2.84 -2.31 -1.96
C TRP A 23 2.69 -2.11 -0.46
N ILE A 24 1.93 -3.00 0.18
CA ILE A 24 1.80 -3.00 1.62
C ILE A 24 2.62 -4.15 2.21
N VAL A 25 3.19 -3.92 3.37
CA VAL A 25 3.85 -4.94 4.20
C VAL A 25 3.13 -4.99 5.54
N ARG A 26 3.07 -6.16 6.17
CA ARG A 26 2.54 -6.18 7.55
C ARG A 26 3.49 -5.47 8.50
N ALA A 27 2.94 -4.84 9.53
CA ALA A 27 3.73 -4.18 10.56
C ALA A 27 4.71 -5.17 11.21
N GLY A 28 6.02 -4.94 11.00
CA GLY A 28 7.10 -5.80 11.47
C GLY A 28 7.61 -6.83 10.46
N GLU A 29 7.04 -6.89 9.27
CA GLU A 29 7.52 -7.71 8.15
C GLU A 29 8.09 -6.83 7.03
N ASP A 30 9.08 -7.36 6.30
CA ASP A 30 9.65 -6.72 5.12
C ASP A 30 9.04 -7.26 3.81
N SER A 31 8.27 -8.34 3.92
CA SER A 31 7.64 -9.04 2.80
C SER A 31 6.34 -8.35 2.38
N PRO A 32 6.08 -8.19 1.07
CA PRO A 32 4.80 -7.68 0.59
C PRO A 32 3.65 -8.65 0.94
N ASP A 33 2.60 -8.12 1.56
CA ASP A 33 1.40 -8.90 1.87
C ASP A 33 0.60 -9.15 0.59
N GLY A 34 0.26 -10.41 0.33
CA GLY A 34 -0.52 -10.83 -0.84
C GLY A 34 0.20 -10.74 -2.20
N SER A 35 1.48 -10.34 -2.25
CA SER A 35 2.25 -10.14 -3.51
C SER A 35 1.57 -9.15 -4.49
N VAL A 36 0.79 -8.19 -3.99
CA VAL A 36 0.10 -7.20 -4.81
C VAL A 36 0.96 -5.95 -4.98
N VAL A 37 1.16 -5.54 -6.23
CA VAL A 37 1.86 -4.30 -6.59
C VAL A 37 0.87 -3.35 -7.24
N ILE A 38 0.82 -2.13 -6.73
CA ILE A 38 -0.13 -1.10 -7.12
C ILE A 38 0.65 0.00 -7.83
N VAL A 39 0.23 0.32 -9.05
CA VAL A 39 0.95 1.25 -9.93
C VAL A 39 0.25 2.61 -9.92
N GLY A 40 1.02 3.68 -9.81
CA GLY A 40 0.59 5.07 -9.98
C GLY A 40 1.50 5.82 -10.96
N GLN A 41 1.01 6.90 -11.57
CA GLN A 41 1.87 7.79 -12.34
C GLN A 41 2.79 8.60 -11.41
N THR A 42 2.31 8.88 -10.21
CA THR A 42 3.07 9.52 -9.13
C THR A 42 3.18 8.62 -7.90
N GLN A 43 4.16 8.91 -7.04
CA GLN A 43 4.32 8.23 -5.75
C GLN A 43 3.04 8.30 -4.92
N GLU A 44 2.48 9.50 -4.83
CA GLU A 44 1.31 9.78 -4.00
C GLU A 44 0.07 9.01 -4.47
N GLU A 45 -0.14 8.89 -5.79
CA GLU A 45 -1.21 8.05 -6.36
C GLU A 45 -1.00 6.57 -6.03
N ALA A 46 0.22 6.05 -6.21
CA ALA A 46 0.52 4.66 -5.92
C ALA A 46 0.28 4.33 -4.44
N GLU A 47 0.74 5.18 -3.53
CA GLU A 47 0.55 5.02 -2.09
C GLU A 47 -0.92 5.15 -1.67
N SER A 48 -1.66 6.11 -2.25
CA SER A 48 -3.08 6.29 -1.96
C SER A 48 -3.89 5.04 -2.34
N HIS A 49 -3.64 4.50 -3.53
CA HIS A 49 -4.27 3.25 -3.97
C HIS A 49 -3.87 2.06 -3.09
N ALA A 50 -2.61 2.00 -2.62
CA ALA A 50 -2.16 0.96 -1.68
C ALA A 50 -2.90 1.00 -0.34
N ARG A 51 -3.14 2.20 0.21
CA ARG A 51 -3.94 2.38 1.43
C ARG A 51 -5.39 1.94 1.21
N GLN A 52 -5.98 2.31 0.08
CA GLN A 52 -7.35 1.91 -0.27
C GLN A 52 -7.48 0.38 -0.43
N TRP A 53 -6.49 -0.26 -1.02
CA TRP A 53 -6.46 -1.72 -1.15
C TRP A 53 -6.36 -2.40 0.21
N ALA A 54 -5.47 -1.93 1.09
CA ALA A 54 -5.35 -2.45 2.47
C ALA A 54 -6.67 -2.34 3.24
N ALA A 55 -7.35 -1.19 3.14
CA ALA A 55 -8.65 -0.99 3.78
C ALA A 55 -9.73 -1.97 3.28
N GLN A 56 -9.70 -2.34 2.00
CA GLN A 56 -10.61 -3.34 1.43
C GLN A 56 -10.29 -4.76 1.93
N GLN A 57 -9.00 -5.10 2.09
CA GLN A 57 -8.55 -6.39 2.60
C GLN A 57 -8.96 -6.59 4.07
N SER A 58 -8.83 -5.57 4.92
CA SER A 58 -9.26 -5.61 6.33
C SER A 58 -10.78 -5.69 6.51
N ALA A 59 -11.56 -5.42 5.45
CA ALA A 59 -13.02 -5.42 5.48
C ALA A 59 -13.66 -6.71 4.94
N SER A 60 -12.86 -7.67 4.42
CA SER A 60 -13.33 -8.97 3.91
C SER A 60 -13.32 -10.08 4.95
#